data_AF-A0A521WX53-F1
#
_entry.id   AF-A0A521WX53-F1
#
_cell.length_a   1.000
_cell.length_b   1.000
_cell.length_c   1.000
_cell.angle_alpha   90.00
_cell.angle_beta   90.00
_cell.angle_gamma   90.00
#
_symmetry.space_group_name_H-M   'P 1'
#
loop_
_entity.id
_entity.type
_entity.pdbx_description
1 polymer ?
#
loop_
_entity_poly.entity_id
_entity_poly.type
_entity_poly.pdbx_seq_one_letter_code
_entity_poly.pdbx_strand_id
1 'polypeptide(L)'
;MLSTVPDVVFKTRVRDESIGGDNPFRWQDVSTDDIFKGKKVVVLGLPGAFTPTCSSQHLPGYDAKYQQLIDLGVDEIYCVSVNDAFVMYQWAKHLGIKHVKMLPDGNGDFTQGMGMLIKKENFGFGSRSWRYSMLVDDKKIIKIFSEPGQVDNCPDDPFTTSDVDTMLDYLQHNR
;
A
#
# COMPACT_ATOMS: atom_id res chain seq x y z
N MET A 1 12.91 13.07 -10.56
CA MET A 1 11.97 12.58 -9.53
C MET A 1 10.70 12.14 -10.27
N LEU A 2 10.12 10.99 -9.94
CA LEU A 2 8.89 10.51 -10.58
C LEU A 2 7.76 11.53 -10.34
N SER A 3 7.13 12.00 -11.41
CA SER A 3 5.99 12.94 -11.33
C SER A 3 4.64 12.24 -11.30
N THR A 4 4.60 10.97 -11.73
CA THR A 4 3.39 10.16 -11.83
C THR A 4 3.65 8.74 -11.36
N VAL A 5 2.61 8.05 -10.94
CA VAL A 5 2.67 6.62 -10.59
C VAL A 5 2.94 5.75 -11.85
N PRO A 6 3.63 4.61 -11.71
CA PRO A 6 3.87 3.70 -12.82
C PRO A 6 2.58 3.13 -13.42
N ASP A 7 2.55 2.93 -14.73
CA ASP A 7 1.47 2.20 -15.40
C ASP A 7 1.70 0.69 -15.25
N VAL A 8 0.88 0.04 -14.42
CA VAL A 8 0.93 -1.39 -14.14
C VAL A 8 -0.48 -1.98 -14.09
N VAL A 9 -0.56 -3.32 -14.11
CA VAL A 9 -1.80 -4.07 -13.89
C VAL A 9 -1.61 -5.01 -12.71
N PHE A 10 -2.33 -4.77 -11.61
CA PHE A 10 -2.34 -5.63 -10.45
C PHE A 10 -3.23 -6.85 -10.70
N LYS A 11 -2.71 -8.04 -10.37
CA LYS A 11 -3.46 -9.30 -10.40
C LYS A 11 -4.15 -9.49 -9.04
N THR A 12 -5.36 -8.95 -8.92
CA THR A 12 -6.15 -9.02 -7.68
C THR A 12 -7.11 -10.20 -7.68
N ARG A 13 -7.70 -10.48 -6.51
CA ARG A 13 -8.82 -11.42 -6.38
C ARG A 13 -10.00 -10.72 -5.72
N VAL A 14 -11.17 -10.86 -6.31
CA VAL A 14 -12.42 -10.31 -5.77
C VAL A 14 -13.40 -11.42 -5.44
N ARG A 15 -14.10 -11.26 -4.32
CA ARG A 15 -15.13 -12.20 -3.89
C ARG A 15 -16.29 -12.13 -4.86
N ASP A 16 -16.75 -13.30 -5.29
CA ASP A 16 -17.87 -13.46 -6.23
C ASP A 16 -18.78 -14.55 -5.72
N GLU A 17 -19.93 -14.17 -5.16
CA GLU A 17 -20.88 -15.10 -4.53
C GLU A 17 -21.57 -16.02 -5.53
N SER A 18 -21.50 -15.73 -6.83
CA SER A 18 -22.02 -16.62 -7.87
C SER A 18 -21.12 -17.84 -8.09
N ILE A 19 -19.86 -17.76 -7.68
CA ILE A 19 -18.88 -18.84 -7.75
C ILE A 19 -18.96 -19.59 -6.41
N GLY A 20 -19.85 -20.58 -6.31
CA GLY A 20 -20.00 -21.37 -5.08
C GLY A 20 -18.71 -22.08 -4.62
N GLY A 21 -18.75 -22.71 -3.43
CA GLY A 21 -17.63 -23.46 -2.85
C GLY A 21 -16.81 -22.69 -1.82
N ASP A 22 -15.72 -23.29 -1.34
CA ASP A 22 -14.96 -22.80 -0.16
C ASP A 22 -14.10 -21.55 -0.45
N ASN A 23 -13.86 -21.23 -1.72
CA ASN A 23 -13.03 -20.11 -2.15
C ASN A 23 -13.72 -19.31 -3.29
N PRO A 24 -14.83 -18.59 -2.99
CA PRO A 24 -15.66 -17.90 -3.96
C PRO A 24 -15.00 -16.59 -4.42
N PHE A 25 -13.85 -16.69 -5.08
CA PHE A 25 -13.02 -15.56 -5.51
C PHE A 25 -12.50 -15.78 -6.92
N ARG A 26 -12.72 -14.78 -7.79
CA ARG A 26 -12.19 -14.74 -9.15
C ARG A 26 -11.00 -13.80 -9.27
N TRP A 27 -10.17 -14.05 -10.26
CA TRP A 27 -9.13 -13.10 -10.67
C TRP A 27 -9.77 -11.84 -11.27
N GLN A 28 -9.15 -10.71 -10.97
CA GLN A 28 -9.49 -9.43 -11.58
C GLN A 28 -8.23 -8.61 -11.80
N ASP A 29 -8.04 -8.19 -13.05
CA ASP A 29 -7.04 -7.21 -13.41
C ASP A 29 -7.52 -5.83 -12.96
N VAL A 30 -6.66 -5.12 -12.24
CA VAL A 30 -6.89 -3.74 -11.80
C VAL A 30 -5.71 -2.90 -12.25
N SER A 31 -5.95 -1.94 -13.13
CA SER A 31 -4.91 -1.08 -13.68
C SER A 31 -4.61 0.12 -12.78
N THR A 32 -3.46 0.76 -13.00
CA THR A 32 -3.15 2.08 -12.43
C THR A 32 -4.26 3.09 -12.69
N ASP A 33 -4.87 3.08 -13.87
CA ASP A 33 -5.98 3.99 -14.20
C ASP A 33 -7.21 3.73 -13.32
N ASP A 34 -7.58 2.46 -13.08
CA ASP A 34 -8.72 2.11 -12.23
C ASP A 34 -8.55 2.62 -10.78
N ILE A 35 -7.29 2.66 -10.31
CA ILE A 35 -6.93 3.07 -8.96
C ILE A 35 -6.79 4.59 -8.84
N PHE A 36 -6.11 5.25 -9.77
CA PHE A 36 -5.61 6.61 -9.57
C PHE A 36 -6.21 7.68 -10.50
N LYS A 37 -6.84 7.31 -11.63
CA LYS A 37 -7.35 8.30 -12.59
C LYS A 37 -8.54 9.05 -12.01
N GLY A 38 -8.45 10.38 -12.01
CA GLY A 38 -9.49 11.27 -11.48
C GLY A 38 -9.78 11.12 -9.99
N LYS A 39 -8.84 10.53 -9.22
CA LYS A 39 -8.99 10.29 -7.77
C LYS A 39 -7.80 10.85 -7.01
N LYS A 40 -8.08 11.30 -5.79
CA LYS A 40 -7.09 11.62 -4.75
C LYS A 40 -6.92 10.40 -3.84
N VAL A 41 -5.76 9.77 -3.90
CA VAL A 41 -5.50 8.47 -3.28
C VAL A 41 -4.33 8.55 -2.32
N VAL A 42 -4.50 7.95 -1.14
CA VAL A 42 -3.38 7.67 -0.22
C VAL A 42 -2.93 6.23 -0.43
N VAL A 43 -1.61 6.04 -0.55
CA VAL A 43 -1.01 4.71 -0.62
C VAL A 43 0.00 4.54 0.49
N LEU A 44 -0.04 3.42 1.20
CA LEU A 44 1.00 2.98 2.12
C LEU A 44 1.71 1.75 1.56
N GLY A 45 3.01 1.87 1.32
CA GLY A 45 3.90 0.78 0.89
C GLY A 45 4.67 0.22 2.09
N LEU A 46 4.74 -1.11 2.19
CA LEU A 46 5.38 -1.76 3.33
C LEU A 46 6.15 -3.05 2.97
N PRO A 47 7.15 -3.45 3.79
CA PRO A 47 8.03 -4.57 3.47
C PRO A 47 7.34 -5.93 3.32
N GLY A 48 6.27 -6.20 4.06
CA GLY A 48 5.60 -7.48 3.96
C GLY A 48 4.42 -7.63 4.91
N ALA A 49 3.44 -8.42 4.47
CA ALA A 49 2.36 -8.90 5.31
C ALA A 49 2.91 -9.73 6.50
N PHE A 50 2.16 -9.73 7.61
CA PHE A 50 2.47 -10.42 8.88
C PHE A 50 3.75 -9.99 9.61
N THR A 51 4.50 -8.99 9.12
CA THR A 51 5.66 -8.48 9.87
C THR A 51 5.23 -7.50 10.99
N PRO A 52 6.02 -7.35 12.08
CA PRO A 52 5.56 -6.71 13.31
C PRO A 52 5.03 -5.28 13.13
N THR A 53 5.88 -4.34 12.71
CA THR A 53 5.53 -2.91 12.57
C THR A 53 4.39 -2.68 11.57
N CYS A 54 4.37 -3.47 10.50
CA CYS A 54 3.30 -3.42 9.49
C CYS A 54 1.95 -3.82 10.10
N SER A 55 1.95 -4.82 10.97
CA SER A 55 0.74 -5.45 11.52
C SER A 55 0.24 -4.79 12.80
N SER A 56 1.10 -4.12 13.56
CA SER A 56 0.73 -3.47 14.82
C SER A 56 0.46 -1.96 14.69
N GLN A 57 1.06 -1.29 13.70
CA GLN A 57 1.05 0.17 13.62
C GLN A 57 0.66 0.69 12.23
N HIS A 58 1.41 0.36 11.18
CA HIS A 58 1.30 1.06 9.90
C HIS A 58 -0.09 0.88 9.27
N LEU A 59 -0.47 -0.35 8.91
CA LEU A 59 -1.78 -0.60 8.29
C LEU A 59 -2.96 -0.32 9.23
N PRO A 60 -2.96 -0.80 10.51
CA PRO A 60 -4.05 -0.49 11.43
C PRO A 60 -4.26 1.00 11.70
N GLY A 61 -3.18 1.80 11.72
CA GLY A 61 -3.26 3.25 11.92
C GLY A 61 -4.06 3.94 10.81
N TYR A 62 -3.77 3.61 9.55
CA TYR A 62 -4.54 4.13 8.41
C TYR A 62 -5.99 3.65 8.41
N ASP A 63 -6.26 2.39 8.77
CA ASP A 63 -7.64 1.88 8.84
C ASP A 63 -8.46 2.53 9.96
N ALA A 64 -7.83 2.79 11.12
CA ALA A 64 -8.47 3.43 12.27
C ALA A 64 -8.79 4.91 12.03
N LYS A 65 -7.97 5.62 11.26
CA LYS A 65 -8.18 7.04 10.91
C LYS A 65 -8.72 7.25 9.50
N TYR A 66 -9.23 6.18 8.87
CA TYR A 66 -9.75 6.19 7.50
C TYR A 66 -10.73 7.35 7.27
N GLN A 67 -11.74 7.50 8.13
CA GLN A 67 -12.76 8.55 7.95
C GLN A 67 -12.17 9.96 7.98
N GLN A 68 -11.15 10.21 8.82
CA GLN A 68 -10.51 11.53 8.87
C GLN A 68 -9.81 11.87 7.55
N LEU A 69 -9.20 10.88 6.90
CA LEU A 69 -8.59 11.08 5.57
C LEU A 69 -9.66 11.36 4.51
N ILE A 70 -10.79 10.65 4.54
CA ILE A 70 -11.93 10.90 3.65
C ILE A 70 -12.51 12.30 3.85
N ASP A 71 -12.68 12.74 5.10
CA ASP A 71 -13.17 14.08 5.45
C ASP A 71 -12.22 15.20 4.99
N LEU A 72 -10.95 14.86 4.73
CA LEU A 72 -9.94 15.75 4.13
C LEU A 72 -9.87 15.67 2.60
N GLY A 73 -10.80 14.95 1.95
CA GLY A 73 -10.93 14.86 0.50
C GLY A 73 -10.07 13.78 -0.17
N VAL A 74 -9.60 12.79 0.59
CA VAL A 74 -9.05 11.55 0.01
C VAL A 74 -10.22 10.68 -0.43
N ASP A 75 -10.18 10.15 -1.64
CA ASP A 75 -11.23 9.25 -2.16
C ASP A 75 -11.02 7.81 -1.68
N GLU A 76 -9.77 7.33 -1.73
CA GLU A 76 -9.44 5.94 -1.45
C GLU A 76 -8.07 5.79 -0.77
N ILE A 77 -7.92 4.71 0.00
CA ILE A 77 -6.67 4.36 0.68
C ILE A 77 -6.30 2.93 0.32
N TYR A 78 -5.05 2.75 -0.11
CA TYR A 78 -4.52 1.46 -0.52
C TYR A 78 -3.26 1.07 0.24
N CYS A 79 -3.17 -0.20 0.64
CA CYS A 79 -1.97 -0.81 1.17
C CYS A 79 -1.32 -1.71 0.11
N VAL A 80 -0.11 -1.37 -0.30
CA VAL A 80 0.67 -2.13 -1.27
C VAL A 80 1.83 -2.88 -0.60
N SER A 81 2.03 -4.13 -1.00
CA SER A 81 3.20 -4.90 -0.60
C SER A 81 3.56 -5.92 -1.67
N VAL A 82 4.84 -6.31 -1.69
CA VAL A 82 5.37 -7.38 -2.54
C VAL A 82 4.98 -8.74 -1.95
N ASN A 83 3.69 -9.03 -2.04
CA ASN A 83 3.02 -10.24 -1.60
C ASN A 83 1.88 -10.56 -2.58
N ASP A 84 1.55 -11.83 -2.73
CA ASP A 84 0.42 -12.26 -3.55
C ASP A 84 -0.94 -11.94 -2.92
N ALA A 85 -1.99 -12.03 -3.73
CA ALA A 85 -3.36 -11.70 -3.35
C ALA A 85 -3.92 -12.57 -2.20
N PHE A 86 -3.46 -13.82 -2.07
CA PHE A 86 -3.96 -14.72 -1.03
C PHE A 86 -3.42 -14.30 0.33
N VAL A 87 -2.12 -14.03 0.40
CA VAL A 87 -1.46 -13.52 1.62
C VAL A 87 -2.04 -12.17 2.02
N MET A 88 -2.15 -11.23 1.09
CA MET A 88 -2.69 -9.90 1.38
C MET A 88 -4.13 -9.95 1.90
N TYR A 89 -4.97 -10.81 1.31
CA TYR A 89 -6.36 -11.01 1.78
C TYR A 89 -6.42 -11.59 3.20
N GLN A 90 -5.71 -12.69 3.45
CA GLN A 90 -5.75 -13.34 4.77
C GLN A 90 -5.15 -12.46 5.86
N TRP A 91 -4.12 -11.69 5.53
CA TRP A 91 -3.51 -10.75 6.45
C TRP A 91 -4.47 -9.62 6.86
N ALA A 92 -5.12 -8.97 5.89
CA ALA A 92 -6.12 -7.94 6.17
C ALA A 92 -7.29 -8.49 7.01
N LYS A 93 -7.76 -9.69 6.68
CA LYS A 93 -8.79 -10.39 7.46
C LYS A 93 -8.34 -10.69 8.89
N HIS A 94 -7.11 -11.16 9.07
CA HIS A 94 -6.53 -11.46 10.38
C HIS A 94 -6.46 -10.23 11.28
N LEU A 95 -6.10 -9.07 10.72
CA LEU A 95 -6.04 -7.80 11.44
C LEU A 95 -7.41 -7.12 11.60
N GLY A 96 -8.45 -7.61 10.94
CA GLY A 96 -9.78 -7.01 10.97
C GLY A 96 -9.87 -5.66 10.25
N ILE A 97 -9.04 -5.45 9.23
CA ILE A 97 -9.04 -4.24 8.39
C ILE A 97 -10.37 -4.13 7.66
N LYS A 98 -11.00 -2.96 7.72
CA LYS A 98 -12.37 -2.75 7.20
C LYS A 98 -12.44 -1.84 5.98
N HIS A 99 -11.56 -0.85 5.90
CA HIS A 99 -11.70 0.27 4.97
C HIS A 99 -10.52 0.38 3.99
N VAL A 100 -9.29 0.16 4.46
CA VAL A 100 -8.11 0.19 3.60
C VAL A 100 -8.15 -0.99 2.62
N LYS A 101 -7.96 -0.69 1.32
CA LYS A 101 -7.96 -1.70 0.25
C LYS A 101 -6.56 -2.28 0.07
N MET A 102 -6.47 -3.59 -0.17
CA MET A 102 -5.18 -4.27 -0.33
C MET A 102 -4.80 -4.38 -1.82
N LEU A 103 -3.58 -3.95 -2.17
CA LEU A 103 -2.98 -4.10 -3.51
C LEU A 103 -1.83 -5.13 -3.46
N PRO A 104 -2.04 -6.34 -3.99
CA PRO A 104 -1.00 -7.36 -4.06
C PRO A 104 -0.06 -7.08 -5.23
N ASP A 105 1.08 -6.45 -4.96
CA ASP A 105 2.14 -6.24 -5.96
C ASP A 105 3.08 -7.45 -6.00
N GLY A 106 2.52 -8.64 -6.26
CA GLY A 106 3.24 -9.91 -6.09
C GLY A 106 4.51 -10.05 -6.95
N ASN A 107 4.58 -9.34 -8.08
CA ASN A 107 5.78 -9.28 -8.93
C ASN A 107 6.74 -8.15 -8.53
N GLY A 108 6.29 -7.19 -7.72
CA GLY A 108 7.04 -5.98 -7.39
C GLY A 108 7.08 -4.95 -8.51
N ASP A 109 6.23 -5.06 -9.54
CA ASP A 109 6.26 -4.20 -10.74
C ASP A 109 5.98 -2.73 -10.36
N PHE A 110 4.97 -2.50 -9.51
CA PHE A 110 4.64 -1.17 -9.04
C PHE A 110 5.74 -0.62 -8.13
N THR A 111 6.16 -1.41 -7.14
CA THR A 111 7.20 -1.05 -6.19
C THR A 111 8.53 -0.75 -6.90
N GLN A 112 8.88 -1.50 -7.94
CA GLN A 112 10.06 -1.24 -8.77
C GLN A 112 9.91 0.05 -9.56
N GLY A 113 8.77 0.26 -10.22
CA GLY A 113 8.50 1.50 -10.97
C GLY A 113 8.51 2.75 -10.08
N MET A 114 8.13 2.60 -8.81
CA MET A 114 8.21 3.66 -7.80
C MET A 114 9.63 3.92 -7.28
N GLY A 115 10.62 3.09 -7.64
CA GLY A 115 11.97 3.16 -7.10
C GLY A 115 12.06 2.74 -5.63
N MET A 116 11.07 1.98 -5.14
CA MET A 116 10.96 1.55 -3.74
C MET A 116 11.32 0.08 -3.55
N LEU A 117 11.71 -0.64 -4.60
CA LEU A 117 12.10 -2.05 -4.49
C LEU A 117 13.52 -2.16 -3.92
N ILE A 118 13.65 -2.83 -2.78
CA ILE A 118 14.93 -3.09 -2.12
C ILE A 118 15.09 -4.59 -1.83
N LYS A 119 16.32 -5.03 -1.60
CA LYS A 119 16.62 -6.36 -1.09
C LYS A 119 16.48 -6.41 0.43
N LYS A 120 15.85 -7.44 0.96
CA LYS A 120 15.82 -7.79 2.40
C LYS A 120 16.24 -9.25 2.59
N GLU A 121 17.32 -9.64 1.92
CA GLU A 121 17.91 -10.98 1.95
C GLU A 121 18.51 -11.31 3.32
N ASN A 122 18.98 -10.29 4.05
CA ASN A 122 19.41 -10.39 5.44
C ASN A 122 18.33 -10.95 6.40
N PHE A 123 17.05 -10.85 6.01
CA PHE A 123 15.91 -11.45 6.72
C PHE A 123 15.25 -12.60 5.96
N GLY A 124 15.79 -13.01 4.81
CA GLY A 124 15.24 -14.07 3.97
C GLY A 124 13.97 -13.69 3.19
N PHE A 125 13.72 -12.40 2.96
CA PHE A 125 12.48 -11.94 2.32
C PHE A 125 12.58 -11.78 0.80
N GLY A 126 13.79 -11.83 0.25
CA GLY A 126 14.05 -11.47 -1.15
C GLY A 126 13.85 -9.97 -1.40
N SER A 127 13.37 -9.61 -2.58
CA SER A 127 13.02 -8.23 -2.93
C SER A 127 11.68 -7.82 -2.33
N ARG A 128 11.63 -6.66 -1.67
CA ARG A 128 10.45 -6.11 -0.98
C ARG A 128 10.32 -4.60 -1.18
N SER A 129 9.15 -4.06 -0.88
CA SER A 129 8.97 -2.61 -0.83
C SER A 129 9.71 -2.01 0.37
N TRP A 130 10.42 -0.92 0.12
CA TRP A 130 10.76 0.04 1.15
C TRP A 130 9.48 0.61 1.77
N ARG A 131 9.55 1.05 3.03
CA ARG A 131 8.39 1.59 3.74
C ARG A 131 8.19 3.05 3.36
N TYR A 132 6.97 3.40 2.95
CA TYR A 132 6.59 4.77 2.63
C TYR A 132 5.07 4.95 2.72
N SER A 133 4.63 6.20 2.78
CA SER A 133 3.27 6.58 2.38
C SER A 133 3.33 7.67 1.32
N MET A 134 2.28 7.82 0.52
CA MET A 134 2.21 8.86 -0.49
C MET A 134 0.79 9.34 -0.74
N LEU A 135 0.69 10.59 -1.17
CA LEU A 135 -0.51 11.20 -1.72
C LEU A 135 -0.37 11.28 -3.23
N VAL A 136 -1.35 10.74 -3.94
CA VAL A 136 -1.47 10.77 -5.40
C VAL A 136 -2.76 11.49 -5.76
N ASP A 137 -2.74 12.34 -6.77
CA ASP A 137 -3.91 13.06 -7.28
C ASP A 137 -3.91 12.99 -8.82
N ASP A 138 -4.91 12.29 -9.37
CA ASP A 138 -5.03 12.02 -10.81
C ASP A 138 -3.72 11.49 -11.42
N LYS A 139 -3.27 10.36 -10.89
CA LYS A 139 -1.98 9.70 -11.19
C LYS A 139 -0.71 10.50 -10.85
N LYS A 140 -0.81 11.79 -10.50
CA LYS A 140 0.36 12.61 -10.14
C LYS A 140 0.76 12.37 -8.70
N ILE A 141 2.05 12.16 -8.47
CA ILE A 141 2.58 12.03 -7.13
C ILE A 141 2.70 13.43 -6.54
N ILE A 142 1.91 13.73 -5.52
CA ILE A 142 1.90 15.04 -4.85
C ILE A 142 2.94 15.07 -3.73
N LYS A 143 3.00 13.99 -2.95
CA LYS A 143 3.91 13.88 -1.81
C LYS A 143 4.25 12.43 -1.52
N ILE A 144 5.51 12.16 -1.22
CA ILE A 144 5.98 10.88 -0.68
C ILE A 144 6.60 11.14 0.69
N PHE A 145 6.19 10.36 1.68
CA PHE A 145 6.82 10.22 2.97
C PHE A 145 7.54 8.86 3.02
N SER A 146 8.75 8.85 2.47
CA SER A 146 9.61 7.67 2.52
C SER A 146 10.32 7.63 3.85
N GLU A 147 10.43 6.44 4.43
CA GLU A 147 11.28 6.26 5.60
C GLU A 147 12.74 6.56 5.25
N PRO A 148 13.53 7.12 6.19
CA PRO A 148 14.93 7.44 5.97
C PRO A 148 15.80 6.18 5.92
N GLY A 149 16.93 6.24 5.22
CA GLY A 149 17.89 5.13 5.19
C GLY A 149 17.52 3.99 4.23
N GLN A 150 16.81 4.31 3.13
CA GLN A 150 16.53 3.35 2.07
C GLN A 150 17.83 2.78 1.49
N VAL A 151 18.09 1.50 1.76
CA VAL A 151 19.23 0.75 1.24
C VAL A 151 18.88 -0.75 1.21
N ASP A 152 19.51 -1.48 0.29
CA ASP A 152 19.47 -2.93 0.30
C ASP A 152 20.02 -3.49 1.61
N ASN A 153 19.33 -4.50 2.14
CA ASN A 153 19.68 -5.20 3.37
C ASN A 153 19.83 -4.27 4.58
N CYS A 154 19.05 -3.17 4.61
CA CYS A 154 18.95 -2.31 5.78
C CYS A 154 18.63 -3.17 7.03
N PRO A 155 19.43 -3.09 8.11
CA PRO A 155 19.23 -3.89 9.31
C PRO A 155 18.08 -3.38 10.17
N ASP A 156 17.71 -2.11 10.00
CA ASP A 156 16.68 -1.43 10.78
C ASP A 156 15.29 -1.56 10.14
N ASP A 157 14.26 -1.29 10.94
CA ASP A 157 12.86 -1.20 10.50
C ASP A 157 12.27 0.18 10.83
N PRO A 158 12.68 1.25 10.10
CA PRO A 158 12.24 2.60 10.39
C PRO A 158 10.72 2.76 10.17
N PHE A 159 10.11 3.56 11.04
CA PHE A 159 8.72 3.99 10.95
C PHE A 159 8.54 5.33 11.66
N THR A 160 8.96 6.42 11.02
CA THR A 160 9.02 7.76 11.60
C THR A 160 8.39 8.84 10.72
N THR A 161 8.10 8.55 9.44
CA THR A 161 7.54 9.55 8.52
C THR A 161 6.34 9.06 7.73
N SER A 162 6.19 7.74 7.54
CA SER A 162 5.14 7.16 6.71
C SER A 162 3.81 6.92 7.45
N ASP A 163 3.75 7.21 8.74
CA ASP A 163 2.56 7.00 9.57
C ASP A 163 1.37 7.90 9.14
N VAL A 164 0.20 7.55 9.66
CA VAL A 164 -1.06 8.24 9.29
C VAL A 164 -1.15 9.66 9.83
N ASP A 165 -0.53 9.96 10.97
CA ASP A 165 -0.56 11.30 11.55
C ASP A 165 0.26 12.28 10.72
N THR A 166 1.42 11.84 10.23
CA THR A 166 2.20 12.62 9.26
C THR A 166 1.39 12.93 8.00
N MET A 167 0.63 11.97 7.48
CA MET A 167 -0.24 12.20 6.31
C MET A 167 -1.40 13.16 6.61
N LEU A 168 -2.06 13.00 7.76
CA LEU A 168 -3.15 13.87 8.19
C LEU A 168 -2.68 15.32 8.37
N ASP A 169 -1.55 15.51 9.03
CA ASP A 169 -0.94 16.83 9.23
C ASP A 169 -0.65 17.51 7.89
N TYR A 170 -0.09 16.78 6.92
CA TYR A 170 0.14 17.30 5.58
C TYR A 170 -1.15 17.73 4.88
N LEU A 171 -2.18 16.88 4.91
CA LEU A 171 -3.48 17.16 4.27
C LEU A 171 -4.21 18.35 4.91
N GLN A 172 -4.06 18.58 6.21
CA GLN A 172 -4.66 19.71 6.91
C GLN A 172 -4.01 21.04 6.53
N HIS A 173 -2.71 21.04 6.21
CA HIS A 173 -1.94 22.27 5.96
C HIS A 173 -1.70 22.59 4.47
N ASN A 174 -2.07 21.70 3.55
CA ASN A 174 -1.77 21.82 2.11
C ASN A 174 -3.00 21.62 1.21
N ARG A 175 -4.15 22.17 1.61
CA ARG A 175 -5.37 22.16 0.80
C ARG A 175 -5.31 23.11 -0.38
#